data_AF-A0A246G9Y9-F1
#
_entry.id   AF-A0A246G9Y9-F1
#
_cell.length_a   1.000
_cell.length_b   1.000
_cell.length_c   1.000
_cell.angle_alpha   90.00
_cell.angle_beta   90.00
_cell.angle_gamma   90.00
#
_symmetry.space_group_name_H-M   'P 1'
#
loop_
_entity.id
_entity.type
_entity.pdbx_description
1 polymer ?
#
loop_
_entity_poly.entity_id
_entity_poly.type
_entity_poly.pdbx_seq_one_letter_code
_entity_poly.pdbx_strand_id
1 'polypeptide(L)' 'MKRFFSNWNIIRLFRLALGIFLIFQAVETRQWIFLGFAMFFLFQALFNFGCNSNACQIQFKNKDHE' A
#
# COMPACT_ATOMS: atom_id res chain seq x y z
N MET A 1 18.71 7.19 14.91
CA MET A 1 17.43 7.62 14.27
C MET A 1 17.42 7.38 12.76
N LYS A 2 17.80 6.19 12.25
CA LYS A 2 17.91 5.95 10.78
C LYS A 2 17.41 4.57 10.33
N ARG A 3 16.48 3.95 11.06
CA ARG A 3 15.96 2.61 10.70
C ARG A 3 14.44 2.47 10.71
N PHE A 4 13.70 3.37 11.37
CA PHE A 4 12.24 3.32 11.37
C PHE A 4 11.63 3.54 9.96
N PHE A 5 12.24 4.39 9.13
CA PHE A 5 11.84 4.57 7.74
C PHE A 5 12.45 3.54 6.77
N SER A 6 13.41 2.71 7.19
CA SER A 6 14.13 1.81 6.29
C SER A 6 13.34 0.53 5.97
N ASN A 7 12.38 0.15 6.81
CA ASN A 7 11.50 -1.00 6.62
C ASN A 7 10.01 -0.59 6.52
N TRP A 8 9.72 0.71 6.55
CA TRP A 8 8.41 1.22 6.18
C TRP A 8 8.33 1.20 4.66
N ASN A 9 7.58 0.22 4.15
CA ASN A 9 7.37 0.02 2.71
C ASN A 9 6.96 1.35 2.06
N ILE A 10 7.80 1.94 1.21
CA ILE A 10 7.56 3.27 0.60
C ILE A 10 6.19 3.30 -0.12
N ILE A 11 5.81 2.19 -0.72
CA ILE A 11 4.50 1.97 -1.34
C ILE A 11 3.34 2.15 -0.35
N ARG A 12 3.51 1.74 0.92
CA ARG A 12 2.49 1.92 1.97
C ARG A 12 2.27 3.38 2.28
N LEU A 13 3.36 4.16 2.41
CA LEU A 13 3.31 5.61 2.61
C LEU A 13 2.66 6.32 1.42
N PHE A 14 3.05 5.94 0.20
CA PHE A 14 2.48 6.51 -1.01
C PHE A 14 0.97 6.28 -1.12
N ARG A 15 0.49 5.05 -0.85
CA ARG A 15 -0.95 4.74 -0.81
C ARG A 15 -1.70 5.55 0.25
N LEU A 16 -1.09 5.73 1.42
CA LEU A 16 -1.65 6.54 2.51
C LEU A 16 -1.76 8.02 2.13
N ALA A 17 -0.71 8.58 1.53
CA ALA A 17 -0.69 9.96 1.05
C ALA A 17 -1.75 10.19 -0.04
N LEU A 18 -1.88 9.27 -1.00
CA LEU A 18 -2.93 9.33 -2.03
C LEU A 18 -4.34 9.26 -1.44
N GLY A 19 -4.56 8.38 -0.46
CA GLY A 19 -5.85 8.28 0.23
C GLY A 19 -6.24 9.59 0.91
N ILE A 20 -5.32 10.21 1.65
CA ILE A 20 -5.53 11.51 2.31
C ILE A 20 -5.78 12.62 1.28
N PHE A 21 -5.01 12.65 0.20
CA PHE A 21 -5.19 13.63 -0.88
C PHE A 21 -6.57 13.51 -1.54
N LEU A 22 -7.06 12.29 -1.78
CA LEU A 22 -8.39 12.06 -2.34
C LEU A 22 -9.51 12.46 -1.38
N ILE A 23 -9.33 12.29 -0.06
CA ILE A 23 -10.29 12.82 0.93
C ILE A 23 -10.36 14.35 0.84
N PHE A 24 -9.21 15.03 0.77
CA PHE A 24 -9.16 16.48 0.64
C PHE A 24 -9.91 16.95 -0.62
N GLN A 25 -9.63 16.31 -1.76
CA GLN A 25 -10.34 16.59 -3.01
C GLN A 25 -11.83 16.27 -2.93
N ALA A 26 -12.24 15.21 -2.22
CA ALA A 26 -13.64 14.86 -2.03
C ALA A 26 -14.40 15.93 -1.22
N VAL A 27 -13.73 16.54 -0.22
CA VAL A 27 -14.31 17.63 0.58
C VAL A 27 -14.45 18.90 -0.26
N GLU A 28 -13.42 19.29 -1.00
CA GLU A 28 -13.44 20.48 -1.86
C GLU A 28 -14.49 20.38 -2.99
N THR A 29 -14.51 19.26 -3.70
CA THR A 29 -15.43 19.05 -4.83
C THR A 29 -16.82 18.57 -4.42
N ARG A 30 -17.00 18.17 -3.15
CA ARG A 30 -18.21 17.51 -2.62
C ARG A 30 -18.67 16.29 -3.43
N GLN A 31 -17.75 15.66 -4.15
CA GLN A 31 -18.03 14.49 -4.98
C GLN A 31 -17.79 13.21 -4.18
N TRP A 32 -18.85 12.43 -3.99
CA TRP A 32 -18.84 11.18 -3.22
C TRP A 32 -17.96 10.10 -3.84
N ILE A 33 -17.74 10.14 -5.16
CA ILE A 33 -16.94 9.14 -5.87
C ILE A 33 -15.47 9.16 -5.42
N PHE A 34 -14.91 10.33 -5.13
CA PHE A 34 -13.53 10.45 -4.65
C PHE A 34 -13.38 9.87 -3.24
N LEU A 35 -14.41 9.98 -2.40
CA LEU A 35 -14.42 9.35 -1.08
C LEU A 35 -14.38 7.82 -1.18
N GLY A 36 -15.09 7.24 -2.16
CA GLY A 36 -15.04 5.80 -2.44
C GLY A 36 -13.63 5.33 -2.82
N PHE A 37 -12.96 6.05 -3.73
CA PHE A 37 -11.56 5.75 -4.08
C PHE A 37 -10.60 5.96 -2.91
N ALA A 38 -10.77 7.03 -2.13
CA ALA A 38 -9.96 7.29 -0.95
C ALA A 38 -10.07 6.14 0.07
N MET A 39 -11.28 5.68 0.34
CA MET A 39 -11.54 4.55 1.24
C MET A 39 -10.86 3.28 0.72
N PHE A 40 -10.93 3.00 -0.58
CA PHE A 40 -10.26 1.85 -1.18
C PHE A 40 -8.73 1.90 -1.01
N PHE A 41 -8.08 3.04 -1.27
CA PHE A 41 -6.63 3.20 -1.11
C PHE A 41 -6.19 3.15 0.36
N LEU A 42 -6.96 3.76 1.26
CA LEU A 42 -6.70 3.70 2.71
C LEU A 42 -6.89 2.29 3.26
N PHE A 43 -7.92 1.57 2.82
CA PHE A 43 -8.16 0.19 3.20
C PHE A 43 -6.98 -0.71 2.80
N GLN A 44 -6.49 -0.58 1.56
CA GLN A 44 -5.30 -1.30 1.11
C GLN A 44 -4.04 -0.95 1.92
N ALA A 45 -3.87 0.33 2.31
CA ALA A 45 -2.73 0.78 3.10
C ALA A 45 -2.78 0.30 4.58
N LEU A 46 -3.98 0.22 5.15
CA LEU A 46 -4.23 -0.23 6.52
C LEU A 46 -4.08 -1.74 6.64
N PHE A 47 -4.81 -2.48 5.81
CA PHE A 47 -4.87 -3.94 5.88
C PHE A 47 -3.71 -4.63 5.15
N ASN A 48 -2.79 -3.86 4.53
CA ASN A 48 -1.79 -4.37 3.58
C ASN A 48 -2.41 -5.30 2.52
N PHE A 49 -3.70 -5.10 2.22
CA PHE A 49 -4.43 -5.86 1.22
C PHE A 49 -3.93 -5.41 -0.15
N GLY A 50 -3.28 -6.32 -0.87
CA GLY A 50 -2.53 -6.05 -2.08
C GLY A 50 -1.34 -7.00 -2.15
N CYS A 51 -0.76 -7.18 -3.35
CA CYS A 51 0.32 -8.13 -3.60
C CYS A 51 1.40 -8.04 -2.49
N ASN A 52 1.36 -8.99 -1.55
CA ASN A 52 2.31 -9.07 -0.46
C ASN A 52 3.67 -9.36 -1.12
N SER A 53 4.76 -8.75 -0.64
CA SER A 53 6.09 -8.92 -1.23
C SER A 53 6.58 -10.39 -1.28
N ASN A 54 5.83 -11.30 -0.64
CA ASN A 54 6.07 -12.74 -0.61
C ASN A 54 5.02 -13.59 -1.36
N ALA A 55 4.01 -12.99 -2.00
CA ALA A 55 2.95 -13.73 -2.70
C ALA A 55 3.41 -14.37 -4.02
N CYS A 56 4.50 -13.85 -4.61
CA CYS A 56 5.16 -14.42 -5.79
C CYS A 56 6.64 -14.72 -5.50
N GLN A 57 6.96 -15.33 -4.35
CA GLN A 57 8.28 -15.95 -4.23
C GLN A 57 8.23 -17.34 -4.86
N ILE A 58 8.91 -17.50 -5.99
CA ILE A 58 9.30 -18.82 -6.49
C ILE A 58 10.34 -19.37 -5.52
N GLN A 59 9.96 -20.39 -4.76
CA GLN A 59 10.91 -21.15 -3.94
C GLN A 59 11.83 -21.91 -4.90
N PHE A 60 12.98 -21.33 -5.24
CA PHE A 60 14.03 -22.10 -5.90
C PHE A 60 14.52 -23.15 -4.89
N LYS A 61 14.06 -24.40 -5.06
CA LYS A 61 14.62 -25.53 -4.33
C LYS A 61 16.06 -25.68 -4.80
N ASN A 62 17.02 -25.25 -3.98
CA ASN A 62 18.43 -25.54 -4.22
C ASN A 62 18.56 -27.07 -4.31
N LYS A 63 18.82 -27.56 -5.52
CA LYS A 63 19.14 -28.96 -5.75
C LYS A 63 20.64 -29.10 -5.56
N ASP A 64 21.06 -28.91 -4.32
CA ASP A 64 22.37 -29.35 -3.85
C ASP A 64 22.12 -30.82 -3.46
N HIS A 65 22.45 -31.75 -4.35
CA HIS A 65 22.63 -33.22 -4.16
C HIS A 65 22.25 -33.96 -5.46
N GLU A 66 23.19 -34.00 -6.41
CA GLU A 66 23.75 -35.23 -7.01
C GLU A 66 24.96 -34.88 -7.89
#